data_AF-X0S888-F1
#
_entry.id   AF-X0S888-F1
#
_cell.length_a   1.000
_cell.length_b   1.000
_cell.length_c   1.000
_cell.angle_alpha   90.00
_cell.angle_beta   90.00
_cell.angle_gamma   90.00
#
_symmetry.space_group_name_H-M   'P 1'
#
loop_
_entity.id
_entity.type
_entity.pdbx_description
1 polymer ?
#
loop_
_entity_poly.entity_id
_entity_poly.type
_entity_poly.pdbx_seq_one_letter_code
_entity_poly.pdbx_strand_id
1 'polypeptide(L)'
;QGEIRRDILEGYIKHCEEGQATLLTDVPSLTVPFSNAHTRYHRVEQETPAHEPIRLGGWFDGETLLAPHLLVYDMGAWPGGLGASVPGGCTLVTPDPTQDLGFLEDLWRPILERLKAQDFKGLVNADLKQSPNTGDVSLGGCEAGWGFLQTHAFVSELEGLGEVLTGTPPRLPRRFTVTIPVSIPPWPNLDARGRAPRPVSGLTEPNLGQFFWHDVVIDQESRSIRTASLDGLVGIARGTADTHYLARVLAVERARQLQVDEKQFRVDAGETVPQVLASLEHKFGLRL
;
A
#
# COMPACT_ATOMS: atom_id res chain seq x y z
N GLN A 1 22.03 -3.74 -22.92
CA GLN A 1 21.56 -5.12 -23.16
C GLN A 1 21.55 -5.81 -21.80
N GLY A 2 20.43 -5.68 -21.08
CA GLY A 2 20.33 -6.16 -19.71
C GLY A 2 19.86 -7.60 -19.69
N GLU A 3 20.78 -8.55 -19.80
CA GLU A 3 20.48 -9.93 -19.43
C GLU A 3 20.23 -9.94 -17.92
N ILE A 4 19.00 -10.22 -17.50
CA ILE A 4 18.79 -10.76 -16.16
C ILE A 4 19.35 -12.17 -16.22
N ARG A 5 20.52 -12.34 -15.60
CA ARG A 5 21.21 -13.63 -15.56
C ARG A 5 20.30 -14.67 -14.88
N ARG A 6 20.42 -15.94 -15.30
CA ARG A 6 19.58 -17.05 -14.81
C ARG A 6 19.61 -17.19 -13.28
N ASP A 7 20.73 -16.87 -12.65
CA ASP A 7 20.91 -16.80 -11.19
C ASP A 7 20.07 -15.70 -10.52
N ILE A 8 19.72 -14.62 -11.23
CA ILE A 8 18.85 -13.55 -10.70
C ILE A 8 17.38 -13.97 -10.78
N LEU A 9 16.99 -14.72 -11.80
CA LEU A 9 15.61 -15.23 -11.98
C LEU A 9 15.33 -16.42 -11.07
N GLU A 10 16.30 -17.33 -10.93
CA GLU A 10 16.32 -18.35 -9.89
C GLU A 10 16.44 -17.71 -8.49
N GLY A 11 17.16 -16.58 -8.37
CA GLY A 11 17.15 -15.72 -7.19
C GLY A 11 15.77 -15.16 -6.88
N TYR A 12 15.02 -14.67 -7.87
CA TYR A 12 13.66 -14.14 -7.67
C TYR A 12 12.66 -15.23 -7.27
N ILE A 13 12.77 -16.43 -7.86
CA ILE A 13 11.96 -17.61 -7.48
C ILE A 13 12.32 -18.05 -6.06
N LYS A 14 13.62 -18.14 -5.76
CA LYS A 14 14.13 -18.44 -4.42
C LYS A 14 13.74 -17.37 -3.41
N HIS A 15 13.72 -16.10 -3.80
CA HIS A 15 13.23 -14.98 -2.99
C HIS A 15 11.71 -15.05 -2.79
N CYS A 16 10.92 -15.50 -3.78
CA CYS A 16 9.50 -15.80 -3.56
C CYS A 16 9.31 -16.98 -2.59
N GLU A 17 10.12 -18.02 -2.71
CA GLU A 17 10.12 -19.20 -1.83
C GLU A 17 10.65 -18.89 -0.42
N GLU A 18 11.54 -17.92 -0.29
CA GLU A 18 12.13 -17.39 0.96
C GLU A 18 11.35 -16.18 1.52
N GLY A 19 10.26 -15.76 0.89
CA GLY A 19 9.36 -14.69 1.37
C GLY A 19 9.79 -13.23 1.08
N GLN A 20 10.83 -13.02 0.27
CA GLN A 20 11.39 -11.72 -0.11
C GLN A 20 10.76 -11.07 -1.37
N ALA A 21 9.90 -11.80 -2.09
CA ALA A 21 9.01 -11.24 -3.13
C ALA A 21 7.63 -11.91 -3.07
N THR A 22 6.56 -11.13 -2.94
CA THR A 22 5.19 -11.67 -2.92
C THR A 22 4.53 -11.44 -4.27
N LEU A 23 4.24 -12.53 -4.98
CA LEU A 23 3.23 -12.51 -6.04
C LEU A 23 1.86 -12.46 -5.34
N LEU A 24 1.33 -11.26 -5.10
CA LEU A 24 -0.01 -11.06 -4.55
C LEU A 24 -1.03 -11.36 -5.65
N THR A 25 -1.28 -12.63 -5.96
CA THR A 25 -2.40 -13.03 -6.80
C THR A 25 -3.51 -13.63 -5.94
N ASP A 26 -4.71 -13.04 -6.04
CA ASP A 26 -6.01 -13.61 -5.69
C ASP A 26 -6.19 -14.22 -4.29
N VAL A 27 -6.08 -13.38 -3.24
CA VAL A 27 -6.68 -13.72 -1.93
C VAL A 27 -8.01 -12.95 -1.79
N PRO A 28 -9.14 -13.63 -1.56
CA PRO A 28 -10.45 -12.97 -1.47
C PRO A 28 -10.48 -11.95 -0.32
N SER A 29 -10.77 -10.70 -0.64
CA SER A 29 -11.11 -9.68 0.35
C SER A 29 -12.46 -10.02 0.98
N LEU A 30 -12.52 -10.17 2.30
CA LEU A 30 -13.78 -10.26 3.02
C LEU A 30 -14.30 -8.83 3.24
N THR A 31 -15.28 -8.43 2.43
CA THR A 31 -16.07 -7.24 2.71
C THR A 31 -16.96 -7.55 3.91
N VAL A 32 -16.55 -7.12 5.10
CA VAL A 32 -17.47 -7.08 6.24
C VAL A 32 -18.48 -5.97 5.95
N PRO A 33 -19.79 -6.25 5.81
CA PRO A 33 -20.76 -5.26 5.39
C PRO A 33 -21.01 -4.24 6.51
N PHE A 34 -20.15 -3.23 6.57
CA PHE A 34 -20.46 -1.94 7.16
C PHE A 34 -20.90 -1.07 5.99
N SER A 35 -22.21 -0.75 5.91
CA SER A 35 -22.85 0.13 4.92
C SER A 35 -21.93 0.62 3.77
N ASN A 36 -22.05 0.00 2.59
CA ASN A 36 -21.47 0.44 1.30
C ASN A 36 -19.93 0.47 1.16
N ALA A 37 -19.19 -0.33 1.92
CA ALA A 37 -17.78 -0.60 1.61
C ALA A 37 -17.67 -1.64 0.47
N HIS A 38 -17.96 -1.24 -0.77
CA HIS A 38 -17.60 -2.05 -1.94
C HIS A 38 -16.08 -2.29 -1.94
N THR A 39 -15.65 -3.50 -2.29
CA THR A 39 -14.31 -3.73 -2.85
C THR A 39 -14.26 -2.97 -4.18
N ARG A 40 -13.91 -1.68 -4.16
CA ARG A 40 -13.98 -0.78 -5.32
C ARG A 40 -12.74 -0.89 -6.20
N TYR A 41 -12.56 -2.06 -6.82
CA TYR A 41 -11.99 -2.11 -8.17
C TYR A 41 -13.09 -2.29 -9.23
N HIS A 42 -14.31 -2.62 -8.82
CA HIS A 42 -15.48 -2.60 -9.71
C HIS A 42 -16.33 -1.36 -9.42
N ARG A 43 -16.43 -0.49 -10.43
CA ARG A 43 -17.17 0.78 -10.53
C ARG A 43 -16.52 2.03 -9.93
N VAL A 44 -15.77 2.71 -10.80
CA VAL A 44 -15.49 4.16 -10.78
C VAL A 44 -16.74 5.00 -11.15
N GLU A 45 -17.95 4.51 -10.84
CA GLU A 45 -19.21 5.11 -11.33
C GLU A 45 -20.09 5.77 -10.25
N GLN A 46 -19.68 5.78 -8.98
CA GLN A 46 -20.44 6.52 -7.98
C GLN A 46 -19.51 7.41 -7.17
N GLU A 47 -19.76 8.71 -7.25
CA GLU A 47 -19.24 9.78 -6.40
C GLU A 47 -19.22 9.31 -4.96
N THR A 48 -18.07 8.77 -4.56
CA THR A 48 -17.82 8.40 -3.18
C THR A 48 -17.18 9.64 -2.57
N PRO A 49 -17.64 10.12 -1.39
CA PRO A 49 -16.91 11.18 -0.72
C PRO A 49 -15.44 10.74 -0.59
N ALA A 50 -14.53 11.69 -0.81
CA ALA A 50 -13.10 11.46 -0.68
C ALA A 50 -12.84 10.75 0.66
N HIS A 51 -12.08 9.66 0.63
CA HIS A 51 -11.68 8.98 1.85
C HIS A 51 -11.01 9.98 2.79
N GLU A 52 -11.21 9.80 4.09
CA GLU A 52 -10.42 10.55 5.06
C GLU A 52 -8.93 10.25 4.77
N PRO A 53 -8.06 11.26 4.73
CA PRO A 53 -6.66 11.07 4.37
C PRO A 53 -5.89 10.23 5.39
N ILE A 54 -6.51 9.94 6.55
CA ILE A 54 -5.87 9.30 7.70
C ILE A 54 -6.67 8.05 8.06
N ARG A 55 -5.96 6.94 8.14
CA ARG A 55 -6.50 5.68 8.64
C ARG A 55 -5.62 5.11 9.74
N LEU A 56 -6.21 4.31 10.60
CA LEU A 56 -5.49 3.43 11.50
C LEU A 56 -5.51 2.03 10.90
N GLY A 57 -4.41 1.30 11.04
CA GLY A 57 -4.31 -0.07 10.58
C GLY A 57 -3.52 -0.95 11.53
N GLY A 58 -3.54 -2.24 11.24
CA GLY A 58 -2.78 -3.26 11.96
C GLY A 58 -3.08 -4.64 11.41
N TRP A 59 -2.40 -5.64 11.97
CA TRP A 59 -2.65 -7.04 11.69
C TRP A 59 -3.49 -7.64 12.80
N PHE A 60 -4.71 -8.05 12.50
CA PHE A 60 -5.58 -8.72 13.45
C PHE A 60 -5.31 -10.23 13.45
N ASP A 61 -4.95 -10.80 14.60
CA ASP A 61 -4.61 -12.23 14.73
C ASP A 61 -5.82 -13.13 15.09
N GLY A 62 -7.01 -12.53 15.22
CA GLY A 62 -8.23 -13.18 15.69
C GLY A 62 -8.61 -12.79 17.12
N GLU A 63 -7.68 -12.19 17.87
CA GLU A 63 -7.88 -11.79 19.26
C GLU A 63 -7.54 -10.32 19.50
N THR A 64 -6.41 -9.85 18.96
CA THR A 64 -5.91 -8.49 19.18
C THR A 64 -5.32 -7.89 17.90
N LEU A 65 -5.16 -6.56 17.92
CA LEU A 65 -4.50 -5.82 16.84
C LEU A 65 -2.98 -5.78 17.10
N LEU A 66 -2.22 -6.42 16.21
CA LEU A 66 -0.76 -6.43 16.20
C LEU A 66 -0.23 -5.39 15.21
N ALA A 67 1.03 -4.96 15.42
CA ALA A 67 1.71 -3.95 14.61
C ALA A 67 0.81 -2.74 14.24
N PRO A 68 0.22 -2.06 15.24
CA PRO A 68 -0.63 -0.90 14.98
C PRO A 68 0.17 0.16 14.23
N HIS A 69 -0.43 0.72 13.18
CA HIS A 69 0.21 1.73 12.34
C HIS A 69 -0.80 2.77 11.86
N LEU A 70 -0.31 3.95 11.49
CA LEU A 70 -1.10 4.94 10.78
C LEU A 70 -0.85 4.83 9.29
N LEU A 71 -1.89 5.13 8.51
CA LEU A 71 -1.81 5.26 7.07
C LEU A 71 -2.23 6.67 6.71
N VAL A 72 -1.35 7.37 6.00
CA VAL A 72 -1.65 8.66 5.40
C VAL A 72 -1.77 8.45 3.89
N TYR A 73 -3.01 8.47 3.39
CA TYR A 73 -3.29 8.42 1.97
C TYR A 73 -3.11 9.81 1.38
N ASP A 74 -2.11 9.94 0.51
CA ASP A 74 -1.85 11.20 -0.15
C ASP A 74 -2.65 11.27 -1.45
N MET A 75 -3.73 12.03 -1.47
CA MET A 75 -4.44 12.38 -2.70
C MET A 75 -3.64 13.43 -3.52
N GLY A 76 -2.71 14.10 -2.85
CA GLY A 76 -1.85 15.22 -3.24
C GLY A 76 -2.54 16.39 -3.94
N ALA A 77 -1.76 17.37 -4.40
CA ALA A 77 -2.29 18.64 -4.90
C ALA A 77 -2.69 18.64 -6.38
N TRP A 78 -2.17 17.71 -7.19
CA TRP A 78 -2.30 17.74 -8.65
C TRP A 78 -2.88 16.42 -9.20
N PRO A 79 -3.97 16.42 -9.99
CA PRO A 79 -4.45 15.21 -10.64
C PRO A 79 -3.50 14.83 -11.78
N GLY A 80 -2.32 14.31 -11.46
CA GLY A 80 -1.30 13.96 -12.45
C GLY A 80 -1.74 12.75 -13.23
N GLY A 81 -2.58 12.89 -14.27
CA GLY A 81 -2.98 11.83 -15.21
C GLY A 81 -3.77 10.63 -14.64
N LEU A 82 -3.67 10.39 -13.34
CA LEU A 82 -4.29 9.30 -12.58
C LEU A 82 -5.77 9.56 -12.25
N GLY A 83 -6.25 10.79 -12.45
CA GLY A 83 -7.59 11.22 -12.04
C GLY A 83 -7.64 11.77 -10.60
N ALA A 84 -8.70 12.50 -10.28
CA ALA A 84 -8.85 13.21 -8.99
C ALA A 84 -9.17 12.28 -7.80
N SER A 85 -9.61 11.05 -8.07
CA SER A 85 -10.02 10.07 -7.05
C SER A 85 -8.93 9.06 -6.69
N VAL A 86 -7.74 9.19 -7.27
CA VAL A 86 -6.65 8.24 -7.06
C VAL A 86 -5.69 8.76 -6.00
N PRO A 87 -5.36 7.96 -4.98
CA PRO A 87 -4.24 8.25 -4.09
C PRO A 87 -2.93 8.32 -4.89
N GLY A 88 -2.27 9.47 -4.85
CA GLY A 88 -0.92 9.65 -5.36
C GLY A 88 0.14 8.84 -4.59
N GLY A 89 -0.17 8.42 -3.37
CA GLY A 89 0.63 7.47 -2.61
C GLY A 89 -0.01 7.10 -1.27
N CYS A 90 0.65 6.21 -0.53
CA CYS A 90 0.32 5.89 0.85
C CYS A 90 1.59 5.87 1.68
N THR A 91 1.55 6.53 2.84
CA THR A 91 2.62 6.45 3.83
C THR A 91 2.12 5.65 5.04
N LEU A 92 2.76 4.52 5.30
CA LEU A 92 2.63 3.79 6.56
C LEU A 92 3.61 4.41 7.56
N VAL A 93 3.07 4.70 8.76
CA VAL A 93 3.83 5.24 9.89
C VAL A 93 3.69 4.28 11.06
N THR A 94 4.81 3.73 11.50
CA THR A 94 4.90 2.94 12.73
C THR A 94 5.08 3.91 13.90
N PRO A 95 4.13 3.98 14.85
CA PRO A 95 4.27 4.81 16.05
C PRO A 95 5.51 4.43 16.87
N ASP A 96 5.97 5.35 17.72
CA ASP A 96 6.98 5.03 18.72
C ASP A 96 6.49 3.85 19.60
N PRO A 97 7.23 2.73 19.69
CA PRO A 97 6.80 1.55 20.45
C PRO A 97 6.70 1.80 21.96
N THR A 98 7.28 2.89 22.46
CA THR A 98 7.18 3.31 23.87
C THR A 98 5.92 4.11 24.17
N GLN A 99 5.19 4.51 23.13
CA GLN A 99 3.99 5.31 23.28
C GLN A 99 2.81 4.44 23.72
N ASP A 100 2.06 4.93 24.72
CA ASP A 100 0.77 4.35 25.08
C ASP A 100 -0.27 4.64 23.99
N LEU A 101 -0.77 3.57 23.37
CA LEU A 101 -1.82 3.60 22.36
C LEU A 101 -3.15 3.06 22.89
N GLY A 102 -3.34 2.99 24.22
CA GLY A 102 -4.54 2.42 24.85
C GLY A 102 -5.86 3.07 24.39
N PHE A 103 -5.85 4.37 24.06
CA PHE A 103 -7.03 5.02 23.49
C PHE A 103 -7.43 4.45 22.11
N LEU A 104 -6.47 3.94 21.34
CA LEU A 104 -6.74 3.25 20.08
C LEU A 104 -7.38 1.88 20.33
N GLU A 105 -6.98 1.17 21.39
CA GLU A 105 -7.58 -0.13 21.73
C GLU A 105 -9.09 0.00 21.96
N ASP A 106 -9.52 1.03 22.69
CA ASP A 106 -10.94 1.29 22.94
C ASP A 106 -11.70 1.67 21.66
N LEU A 107 -11.08 2.43 20.75
CA LEU A 107 -11.64 2.75 19.45
C LEU A 107 -11.79 1.50 18.56
N TRP A 108 -10.82 0.59 18.62
CA TRP A 108 -10.80 -0.64 17.83
C TRP A 108 -11.73 -1.73 18.35
N ARG A 109 -11.97 -1.79 19.67
CA ARG A 109 -12.71 -2.87 20.35
C ARG A 109 -14.01 -3.29 19.61
N PRO A 110 -14.92 -2.38 19.22
CA PRO A 110 -16.16 -2.78 18.54
C PRO A 110 -15.93 -3.40 17.15
N ILE A 111 -14.85 -3.03 16.47
CA ILE A 111 -14.47 -3.59 15.16
C ILE A 111 -13.84 -4.97 15.36
N LEU A 112 -12.90 -5.10 16.29
CA LEU A 112 -12.19 -6.36 16.54
C LEU A 112 -13.13 -7.46 17.02
N GLU A 113 -14.12 -7.15 17.88
CA GLU A 113 -15.14 -8.11 18.31
C GLU A 113 -15.95 -8.67 17.12
N ARG A 114 -16.25 -7.83 16.12
CA ARG A 114 -16.98 -8.25 14.91
C ARG A 114 -16.12 -9.07 13.96
N LEU A 115 -14.84 -8.73 13.84
CA LEU A 115 -13.88 -9.50 13.03
C LEU A 115 -13.63 -10.87 13.67
N LYS A 116 -13.48 -10.92 15.00
CA LYS A 116 -13.39 -12.15 15.78
C LYS A 116 -14.59 -13.05 15.58
N ALA A 117 -15.81 -12.50 15.62
CA ALA A 117 -17.04 -13.25 15.37
C ALA A 117 -17.12 -13.85 13.95
N GLN A 118 -16.29 -13.37 13.01
CA GLN A 118 -16.18 -13.86 11.64
C GLN A 118 -14.94 -14.74 11.42
N ASP A 119 -14.21 -15.09 12.47
CA ASP A 119 -12.93 -15.81 12.41
C ASP A 119 -11.93 -15.14 11.44
N PHE A 120 -12.01 -13.81 11.32
CA PHE A 120 -11.13 -13.06 10.44
C PHE A 120 -9.74 -12.93 11.06
N LYS A 121 -8.71 -13.13 10.23
CA LYS A 121 -7.32 -12.86 10.55
C LYS A 121 -6.66 -12.18 9.36
N GLY A 122 -5.89 -11.15 9.62
CA GLY A 122 -5.14 -10.44 8.58
C GLY A 122 -5.12 -8.94 8.77
N LEU A 123 -4.70 -8.27 7.70
CA LEU A 123 -4.55 -6.82 7.66
C LEU A 123 -5.93 -6.14 7.76
N VAL A 124 -6.01 -5.09 8.57
CA VAL A 124 -7.19 -4.25 8.71
C VAL A 124 -6.81 -2.78 8.65
N ASN A 125 -7.73 -1.95 8.21
CA ASN A 125 -7.66 -0.51 8.37
C ASN A 125 -9.05 0.11 8.59
N ALA A 126 -9.09 1.28 9.21
CA ALA A 126 -10.31 2.07 9.38
C ALA A 126 -10.02 3.56 9.27
N ASP A 127 -10.93 4.30 8.63
CA ASP A 127 -10.88 5.76 8.56
C ASP A 127 -10.92 6.37 9.96
N LEU A 128 -9.97 7.26 10.26
CA LEU A 128 -9.97 8.02 11.51
C LEU A 128 -10.83 9.28 11.33
N LYS A 129 -12.01 9.30 11.96
CA LYS A 129 -12.96 10.41 11.85
C LYS A 129 -12.94 11.26 13.11
N GLN A 130 -12.91 12.57 12.92
CA GLN A 130 -13.07 13.55 13.99
C GLN A 130 -14.38 14.30 13.78
N SER A 131 -15.22 14.34 14.82
CA SER A 131 -16.40 15.19 14.85
C SER A 131 -15.96 16.67 14.87
N PRO A 132 -16.35 17.49 13.89
CA PRO A 132 -15.94 18.90 13.84
C PRO A 132 -16.54 19.72 15.00
N ASN A 133 -17.65 19.27 15.57
CA ASN A 133 -18.37 20.01 16.61
C ASN A 133 -17.94 19.62 18.03
N THR A 134 -17.68 18.33 18.26
CA THR A 134 -17.38 17.81 19.61
C THR A 134 -15.90 17.50 19.79
N GLY A 135 -15.14 17.37 18.70
CA GLY A 135 -13.75 16.93 18.73
C GLY A 135 -13.59 15.42 18.94
N ASP A 136 -14.69 14.70 19.18
CA ASP A 136 -14.69 13.26 19.43
C ASP A 136 -14.10 12.50 18.25
N VAL A 137 -13.33 11.47 18.58
CA VAL A 137 -12.70 10.58 17.61
C VAL A 137 -13.52 9.32 17.50
N SER A 138 -13.70 8.85 16.27
CA SER A 138 -14.35 7.57 15.99
C SER A 138 -13.69 6.90 14.80
N LEU A 139 -13.84 5.59 14.69
CA LEU A 139 -13.47 4.85 13.49
C LEU A 139 -14.68 4.75 12.57
N GLY A 140 -14.48 5.12 11.31
CA GLY A 140 -15.42 4.87 10.22
C GLY A 140 -14.77 3.99 9.15
N GLY A 141 -15.54 3.61 8.12
CA GLY A 141 -15.00 2.98 6.89
C GLY A 141 -13.91 1.93 7.15
N CYS A 142 -14.31 0.74 7.57
CA CYS A 142 -13.37 -0.34 7.84
C CYS A 142 -13.15 -1.22 6.60
N GLU A 143 -11.88 -1.47 6.29
CA GLU A 143 -11.44 -2.46 5.32
C GLU A 143 -10.71 -3.59 6.04
N ALA A 144 -11.03 -4.83 5.68
CA ALA A 144 -10.38 -6.02 6.19
C ALA A 144 -9.89 -6.88 5.01
N GLY A 145 -8.65 -7.36 5.10
CA GLY A 145 -7.93 -8.07 4.04
C GLY A 145 -6.87 -7.19 3.38
N TRP A 146 -6.58 -7.50 2.11
CA TRP A 146 -5.47 -6.88 1.38
C TRP A 146 -5.85 -5.54 0.74
N GLY A 147 -6.02 -4.49 1.55
CA GLY A 147 -6.25 -3.12 1.06
C GLY A 147 -5.11 -2.64 0.16
N PHE A 148 -5.40 -1.99 -0.97
CA PHE A 148 -4.45 -1.79 -2.08
C PHE A 148 -3.06 -1.26 -1.66
N LEU A 149 -2.89 0.05 -1.44
CA LEU A 149 -1.57 0.60 -1.12
C LEU A 149 -1.08 0.21 0.28
N GLN A 150 -1.99 0.02 1.24
CA GLN A 150 -1.65 -0.45 2.58
C GLN A 150 -0.92 -1.80 2.52
N THR A 151 -1.41 -2.75 1.74
CA THR A 151 -0.82 -4.08 1.60
C THR A 151 0.63 -3.98 1.16
N HIS A 152 0.88 -3.18 0.14
CA HIS A 152 2.24 -2.99 -0.39
C HIS A 152 3.14 -2.33 0.65
N ALA A 153 2.65 -1.34 1.38
CA ALA A 153 3.41 -0.70 2.45
C ALA A 153 3.72 -1.68 3.59
N PHE A 154 2.72 -2.42 4.07
CA PHE A 154 2.84 -3.36 5.17
C PHE A 154 3.77 -4.53 4.82
N VAL A 155 3.50 -5.23 3.71
CA VAL A 155 4.29 -6.39 3.27
C VAL A 155 5.75 -6.00 2.98
N SER A 156 6.00 -4.77 2.53
CA SER A 156 7.37 -4.32 2.23
C SER A 156 8.30 -4.25 3.44
N GLU A 157 7.73 -4.19 4.64
CA GLU A 157 8.44 -4.10 5.92
C GLU A 157 8.51 -5.44 6.65
N LEU A 158 7.81 -6.47 6.18
CA LEU A 158 7.86 -7.78 6.81
C LEU A 158 9.16 -8.50 6.43
N GLU A 159 9.82 -9.07 7.44
CA GLU A 159 10.98 -9.96 7.24
C GLU A 159 10.55 -11.31 6.64
N GLY A 160 9.32 -11.77 6.93
CA GLY A 160 8.76 -13.02 6.43
C GLY A 160 7.23 -13.06 6.47
N LEU A 161 6.58 -12.88 5.32
CA LEU A 161 5.11 -12.94 5.23
C LEU A 161 4.53 -14.31 5.62
N GLY A 162 5.19 -15.41 5.22
CA GLY A 162 4.73 -16.76 5.55
C GLY A 162 4.68 -17.04 7.06
N GLU A 163 5.63 -16.48 7.81
CA GLU A 163 5.66 -16.58 9.28
C GLU A 163 4.49 -15.81 9.91
N VAL A 164 4.18 -14.63 9.38
CA VAL A 164 3.04 -13.83 9.83
C VAL A 164 1.72 -14.55 9.56
N LEU A 165 1.57 -15.16 8.38
CA LEU A 165 0.39 -15.94 8.03
C LEU A 165 0.21 -17.19 8.90
N THR A 166 1.29 -17.72 9.48
CA THR A 166 1.28 -18.89 10.37
C THR A 166 1.21 -18.52 11.86
N GLY A 167 1.12 -17.22 12.19
CA GLY A 167 0.84 -16.73 13.54
C GLY A 167 1.99 -15.98 14.23
N THR A 168 3.12 -15.76 13.55
CA THR A 168 4.20 -14.93 14.10
C THR A 168 3.77 -13.46 14.10
N PRO A 169 3.87 -12.72 15.22
CA PRO A 169 3.52 -11.31 15.24
C PRO A 169 4.36 -10.50 14.23
N PRO A 170 3.73 -9.72 13.34
CA PRO A 170 4.45 -8.91 12.37
C PRO A 170 5.30 -7.85 13.07
N ARG A 171 6.48 -7.59 12.52
CA ARG A 171 7.39 -6.54 12.96
C ARG A 171 7.66 -5.60 11.79
N LEU A 172 7.50 -4.30 12.04
CA LEU A 172 7.74 -3.24 11.06
C LEU A 172 9.02 -2.50 11.51
N PRO A 173 10.20 -2.86 10.97
CA PRO A 173 11.48 -2.37 11.49
C PRO A 173 11.71 -0.89 11.19
N ARG A 174 11.12 -0.34 10.11
CA ARG A 174 11.23 1.07 9.78
C ARG A 174 10.02 1.84 10.25
N ARG A 175 10.28 3.10 10.60
CA ARG A 175 9.25 4.05 11.04
C ARG A 175 8.35 4.49 9.91
N PHE A 176 8.92 4.70 8.72
CA PHE A 176 8.19 5.21 7.56
C PHE A 176 8.37 4.31 6.35
N THR A 177 7.24 4.00 5.72
CA THR A 177 7.18 3.32 4.43
C THR A 177 6.27 4.09 3.50
N VAL A 178 6.83 4.57 2.39
CA VAL A 178 6.10 5.30 1.35
C VAL A 178 5.92 4.40 0.14
N THR A 179 4.70 4.31 -0.37
CA THR A 179 4.33 3.59 -1.59
C THR A 179 3.74 4.54 -2.63
N ILE A 180 4.19 4.41 -3.88
CA ILE A 180 3.78 5.27 -4.99
C ILE A 180 3.36 4.37 -6.16
N PRO A 181 2.09 4.43 -6.60
CA PRO A 181 1.67 3.72 -7.81
C PRO A 181 2.32 4.33 -9.04
N VAL A 182 2.80 3.47 -9.94
CA VAL A 182 3.32 3.81 -11.25
C VAL A 182 2.43 3.17 -12.30
N SER A 183 1.83 3.99 -13.16
CA SER A 183 0.85 3.55 -14.14
C SER A 183 1.16 4.07 -15.54
N ILE A 184 0.34 3.68 -16.51
CA ILE A 184 0.35 4.15 -17.89
C ILE A 184 -1.08 4.48 -18.34
N PRO A 185 -1.30 5.56 -19.11
CA PRO A 185 -2.63 5.92 -19.57
C PRO A 185 -3.28 4.91 -20.52
N PRO A 186 -4.63 4.86 -20.51
CA PRO A 186 -5.49 5.32 -19.42
C PRO A 186 -5.35 4.41 -18.18
N TRP A 187 -5.41 4.95 -16.96
CA TRP A 187 -5.54 4.14 -15.75
C TRP A 187 -6.51 4.82 -14.76
N PRO A 188 -7.38 4.07 -14.06
CA PRO A 188 -7.67 2.65 -14.28
C PRO A 188 -8.42 2.45 -15.59
N ASN A 189 -7.99 1.48 -16.40
CA ASN A 189 -8.71 1.11 -17.60
C ASN A 189 -9.52 -0.16 -17.39
N LEU A 190 -10.83 -0.02 -17.52
CA LEU A 190 -11.77 -1.13 -17.39
C LEU A 190 -11.90 -1.96 -18.68
N ASP A 191 -11.36 -1.47 -19.80
CA ASP A 191 -11.34 -2.18 -21.09
C ASP A 191 -9.90 -2.40 -21.59
N ALA A 192 -9.26 -3.46 -21.11
CA ALA A 192 -7.88 -3.83 -21.48
C ALA A 192 -7.71 -4.23 -22.97
N ARG A 193 -8.78 -4.28 -23.77
CA ARG A 193 -8.71 -4.76 -25.16
C ARG A 193 -7.93 -3.79 -26.05
N GLY A 194 -6.95 -4.33 -26.78
CA GLY A 194 -6.28 -3.62 -27.87
C GLY A 194 -5.02 -2.83 -27.51
N ARG A 195 -4.51 -2.93 -26.27
CA ARG A 195 -3.23 -2.30 -25.90
C ARG A 195 -2.03 -3.08 -26.42
N ALA A 196 -1.17 -2.38 -27.14
CA ALA A 196 0.15 -2.90 -27.50
C ALA A 196 1.01 -3.04 -26.22
N PRO A 197 1.60 -4.22 -25.96
CA PRO A 197 2.59 -4.39 -24.91
C PRO A 197 3.72 -3.37 -25.08
N ARG A 198 4.08 -2.67 -23.99
CA ARG A 198 5.16 -1.69 -23.97
C ARG A 198 6.41 -2.29 -23.32
N PRO A 199 7.62 -2.05 -23.84
CA PRO A 199 8.84 -2.52 -23.21
C PRO A 199 9.02 -1.85 -21.83
N VAL A 200 9.47 -2.64 -20.86
CA VAL A 200 9.76 -2.20 -19.50
C VAL A 200 11.24 -2.45 -19.20
N SER A 201 11.94 -1.46 -18.67
CA SER A 201 13.34 -1.54 -18.28
C SER A 201 13.62 -0.71 -17.02
N GLY A 202 14.89 -0.62 -16.59
CA GLY A 202 15.25 0.01 -15.30
C GLY A 202 15.16 -0.93 -14.09
N LEU A 203 14.89 -2.21 -14.33
CA LEU A 203 14.97 -3.28 -13.32
C LEU A 203 16.42 -3.69 -13.18
N THR A 204 17.14 -3.01 -12.30
CA THR A 204 18.53 -3.35 -11.97
C THR A 204 18.56 -4.19 -10.70
N GLU A 205 19.62 -4.99 -10.51
CA GLU A 205 19.82 -5.80 -9.30
C GLU A 205 19.69 -4.97 -7.99
N PRO A 206 20.18 -3.72 -7.90
CA PRO A 206 19.94 -2.83 -6.76
C PRO A 206 18.48 -2.45 -6.49
N ASN A 207 17.58 -2.70 -7.43
CA ASN A 207 16.15 -2.34 -7.37
C ASN A 207 15.24 -3.56 -7.16
N LEU A 208 15.79 -4.78 -7.08
CA LEU A 208 15.02 -5.99 -6.81
C LEU A 208 14.38 -5.88 -5.40
N GLY A 209 13.12 -6.29 -5.29
CA GLY A 209 12.33 -6.18 -4.05
C GLY A 209 11.92 -4.74 -3.65
N GLN A 210 12.32 -3.72 -4.42
CA GLN A 210 11.95 -2.31 -4.21
C GLN A 210 10.73 -1.88 -5.04
N PHE A 211 10.12 -2.83 -5.74
CA PHE A 211 8.94 -2.65 -6.58
C PHE A 211 8.03 -3.85 -6.46
N PHE A 212 6.73 -3.58 -6.42
CA PHE A 212 5.70 -4.58 -6.60
C PHE A 212 5.15 -4.49 -8.01
N TRP A 213 5.24 -5.58 -8.77
CA TRP A 213 4.85 -5.63 -10.17
C TRP A 213 3.39 -6.05 -10.31
N HIS A 214 2.65 -5.38 -11.19
CA HIS A 214 1.24 -5.65 -11.44
C HIS A 214 1.01 -5.99 -12.93
N ASP A 215 1.21 -5.02 -13.82
CA ASP A 215 1.03 -5.20 -15.27
C ASP A 215 2.36 -5.51 -15.99
N VAL A 216 3.08 -6.57 -15.58
CA VAL A 216 4.40 -6.92 -16.14
C VAL A 216 4.48 -8.42 -16.46
N VAL A 217 4.97 -8.74 -17.66
CA VAL A 217 5.24 -10.11 -18.13
C VAL A 217 6.65 -10.22 -18.72
N ILE A 218 7.26 -11.39 -18.54
CA ILE A 218 8.54 -11.75 -19.16
C ILE A 218 8.24 -12.54 -20.45
N ASP A 219 8.72 -12.03 -21.57
CA ASP A 219 8.70 -12.74 -22.84
C ASP A 219 9.79 -13.82 -22.84
N GLN A 220 9.38 -15.10 -22.95
CA GLN A 220 10.29 -16.24 -22.79
C GLN A 220 11.29 -16.37 -23.95
N GLU A 221 10.93 -15.92 -25.15
CA GLU A 221 11.78 -16.06 -26.34
C GLU A 221 12.84 -14.95 -26.40
N SER A 222 12.41 -13.70 -26.23
CA SER A 222 13.28 -12.54 -26.29
C SER A 222 13.95 -12.20 -24.95
N ARG A 223 13.52 -12.84 -23.86
CA ARG A 223 13.89 -12.51 -22.46
C ARG A 223 13.67 -11.04 -22.12
N SER A 224 12.79 -10.37 -22.85
CA SER A 224 12.44 -8.97 -22.62
C SER A 224 11.29 -8.85 -21.63
N ILE A 225 11.27 -7.75 -20.89
CA ILE A 225 10.18 -7.45 -19.96
C ILE A 225 9.27 -6.43 -20.65
N ARG A 226 7.97 -6.68 -20.58
CA ARG A 226 6.96 -5.83 -21.20
C ARG A 226 5.72 -5.74 -20.33
N THR A 227 4.88 -4.76 -20.60
CA THR A 227 3.56 -4.69 -19.95
C THR A 227 2.70 -5.86 -20.40
N ALA A 228 1.88 -6.41 -19.50
CA ALA A 228 0.90 -7.44 -19.84
C ALA A 228 -0.36 -6.86 -20.51
N SER A 229 -0.44 -5.54 -20.65
CA SER A 229 -1.56 -4.82 -21.26
C SER A 229 -2.85 -4.96 -20.45
N LEU A 230 -2.75 -4.95 -19.12
CA LEU A 230 -3.89 -5.02 -18.20
C LEU A 230 -4.59 -3.66 -18.04
N ASP A 231 -4.88 -3.27 -16.81
CA ASP A 231 -5.60 -2.05 -16.44
C ASP A 231 -4.74 -0.77 -16.54
N GLY A 232 -3.42 -0.92 -16.69
CA GLY A 232 -2.44 0.15 -16.76
C GLY A 232 -1.65 0.41 -15.49
N LEU A 233 -1.86 -0.33 -14.40
CA LEU A 233 -1.01 -0.26 -13.21
C LEU A 233 0.26 -1.08 -13.44
N VAL A 234 1.38 -0.44 -13.75
CA VAL A 234 2.64 -1.14 -14.02
C VAL A 234 3.23 -1.72 -12.74
N GLY A 235 3.21 -0.94 -11.66
CA GLY A 235 3.69 -1.40 -10.37
C GLY A 235 3.58 -0.35 -9.27
N ILE A 236 4.13 -0.68 -8.10
CA ILE A 236 4.20 0.21 -6.94
C ILE A 236 5.65 0.33 -6.51
N ALA A 237 6.17 1.56 -6.54
CA ALA A 237 7.47 1.90 -6.01
C ALA A 237 7.40 2.04 -4.49
N ARG A 238 8.40 1.52 -3.77
CA ARG A 238 8.51 1.67 -2.31
C ARG A 238 9.79 2.41 -1.92
N GLY A 239 9.72 3.08 -0.79
CA GLY A 239 10.88 3.60 -0.08
C GLY A 239 10.63 3.55 1.42
N THR A 240 11.57 2.98 2.17
CA THR A 240 11.43 2.77 3.62
C THR A 240 12.63 3.32 4.36
N ALA A 241 12.39 4.00 5.48
CA ALA A 241 13.43 4.67 6.26
C ALA A 241 12.93 5.08 7.66
N ASP A 242 13.86 5.52 8.49
CA ASP A 242 13.55 6.02 9.84
C ASP A 242 13.09 7.50 9.82
N THR A 243 13.19 8.17 8.66
CA THR A 243 12.64 9.52 8.44
C THR A 243 11.72 9.52 7.23
N HIS A 244 10.60 10.24 7.34
CA HIS A 244 9.64 10.39 6.24
C HIS A 244 10.30 10.95 4.97
N TYR A 245 11.16 11.96 5.11
CA TYR A 245 11.86 12.57 3.98
C TYR A 245 12.65 11.54 3.17
N LEU A 246 13.46 10.71 3.83
CA LEU A 246 14.27 9.70 3.15
C LEU A 246 13.39 8.61 2.51
N ALA A 247 12.37 8.12 3.22
CA ALA A 247 11.43 7.14 2.68
C ALA A 247 10.76 7.63 1.39
N ARG A 248 10.29 8.88 1.40
CA ARG A 248 9.71 9.54 0.22
C ARG A 248 10.71 9.67 -0.93
N VAL A 249 11.90 10.20 -0.67
CA VAL A 249 12.94 10.38 -1.70
C VAL A 249 13.27 9.05 -2.37
N LEU A 250 13.43 7.98 -1.58
CA LEU A 250 13.68 6.64 -2.10
C LEU A 250 12.52 6.17 -2.99
N ALA A 251 11.27 6.28 -2.54
CA ALA A 251 10.10 5.86 -3.31
C ALA A 251 10.00 6.60 -4.66
N VAL A 252 10.22 7.92 -4.66
CA VAL A 252 10.19 8.75 -5.88
C VAL A 252 11.34 8.40 -6.82
N GLU A 253 12.55 8.23 -6.30
CA GLU A 253 13.70 7.82 -7.11
C GLU A 253 13.50 6.43 -7.73
N ARG A 254 12.88 5.50 -7.00
CA ARG A 254 12.49 4.20 -7.57
C ARG A 254 11.48 4.37 -8.69
N ALA A 255 10.39 5.10 -8.49
CA ALA A 255 9.40 5.39 -9.53
C ALA A 255 10.03 6.03 -10.79
N ARG A 256 11.03 6.90 -10.61
CA ARG A 256 11.80 7.50 -11.72
C ARG A 256 12.64 6.49 -12.48
N GLN A 257 13.24 5.52 -11.81
CA GLN A 257 14.13 4.54 -12.42
C GLN A 257 13.40 3.54 -13.33
N LEU A 258 12.11 3.28 -13.10
CA LEU A 258 11.31 2.43 -13.98
C LEU A 258 11.17 3.07 -15.35
N GLN A 259 11.65 2.42 -16.41
CA GLN A 259 11.57 2.93 -17.78
C GLN A 259 10.46 2.20 -18.53
N VAL A 260 9.35 2.88 -18.70
CA VAL A 260 8.23 2.48 -19.56
C VAL A 260 7.68 3.73 -20.22
N ASP A 261 7.30 3.61 -21.49
CA ASP A 261 6.76 4.74 -22.24
C ASP A 261 5.45 5.25 -21.62
N GLU A 262 5.27 6.57 -21.64
CA GLU A 262 4.10 7.27 -21.07
C GLU A 262 3.82 7.01 -19.57
N LYS A 263 4.82 6.57 -18.80
CA LYS A 263 4.65 6.32 -17.36
C LYS A 263 4.15 7.55 -16.61
N GLN A 264 3.30 7.32 -15.62
CA GLN A 264 2.75 8.32 -14.73
C GLN A 264 2.96 7.89 -13.28
N PHE A 265 3.36 8.84 -12.45
CA PHE A 265 3.43 8.72 -11.00
C PHE A 265 3.44 10.12 -10.38
N ARG A 266 3.10 10.22 -9.10
CA ARG A 266 3.02 11.50 -8.38
C ARG A 266 4.35 11.81 -7.72
N VAL A 267 5.01 12.86 -8.18
CA VAL A 267 6.28 13.34 -7.60
C VAL A 267 6.08 14.05 -6.27
N ASP A 268 4.88 14.60 -6.05
CA ASP A 268 4.43 15.23 -4.82
C ASP A 268 3.89 14.22 -3.78
N ALA A 269 3.89 12.92 -4.10
CA ALA A 269 3.46 11.89 -3.15
C ALA A 269 4.26 11.98 -1.83
N GLY A 270 3.54 11.99 -0.72
CA GLY A 270 4.05 12.15 0.63
C GLY A 270 4.30 13.59 1.07
N GLU A 271 4.17 14.61 0.21
CA GLU A 271 4.55 15.99 0.59
C GLU A 271 3.74 16.57 1.74
N THR A 272 2.47 16.15 1.87
CA THR A 272 1.53 16.62 2.90
C THR A 272 1.65 15.86 4.23
N VAL A 273 2.37 14.74 4.24
CA VAL A 273 2.45 13.84 5.39
C VAL A 273 3.02 14.54 6.63
N PRO A 274 4.11 15.32 6.58
CA PRO A 274 4.63 15.99 7.78
C PRO A 274 3.61 16.92 8.44
N GLN A 275 2.82 17.66 7.66
CA GLN A 275 1.77 18.52 8.22
C GLN A 275 0.65 17.69 8.86
N VAL A 276 0.27 16.57 8.23
CA VAL A 276 -0.72 15.64 8.78
C VAL A 276 -0.23 15.06 10.09
N LEU A 277 1.01 14.56 10.15
CA LEU A 277 1.60 13.99 11.36
C LEU A 277 1.68 15.02 12.48
N ALA A 278 2.21 16.21 12.22
CA ALA A 278 2.28 17.28 13.23
C ALA A 278 0.88 17.65 13.79
N SER A 279 -0.15 17.64 12.94
CA SER A 279 -1.54 17.85 13.36
C SER A 279 -2.04 16.72 14.27
N LEU A 280 -1.72 15.47 13.94
CA LEU A 280 -2.08 14.30 14.75
C LEU A 280 -1.34 14.26 16.09
N GLU A 281 -0.04 14.57 16.10
CA GLU A 281 0.76 14.68 17.32
C GLU A 281 0.20 15.75 18.25
N HIS A 282 -0.10 16.94 17.72
CA HIS A 282 -0.67 18.04 18.49
C HIS A 282 -2.06 17.70 19.05
N LYS A 283 -2.92 17.06 18.25
CA LYS A 283 -4.30 16.76 18.62
C LYS A 283 -4.45 15.57 19.56
N PHE A 284 -3.63 14.53 19.37
CA PHE A 284 -3.81 13.23 20.03
C PHE A 284 -2.64 12.84 20.93
N GLY A 285 -1.61 13.69 21.03
CA GLY A 285 -0.41 13.38 21.82
C GLY A 285 0.41 12.22 21.26
N LEU A 286 0.22 11.91 19.96
CA LEU A 286 1.01 10.89 19.28
C LEU A 286 2.47 11.35 19.13
N ARG A 287 3.40 10.39 19.08
CA ARG A 287 4.84 10.59 18.81
C ARG A 287 5.15 9.92 17.47
N LEU A 288 5.07 10.69 16.37
CA LEU A 288 5.01 10.20 14.98
C LEU A 288 6.22 10.56 14.13
#